data_AF-A0A7T1HLN1-F1
#
_entry.id   AF-A0A7T1HLN1-F1
#
_cell.length_a   1.000
_cell.length_b   1.000
_cell.length_c   1.000
_cell.angle_alpha   90.00
_cell.angle_beta   90.00
_cell.angle_gamma   90.00
#
_symmetry.space_group_name_H-M   'P 1'
#
loop_
_entity.id
_entity.type
_entity.pdbx_description
1 polymer ?
#
loop_
_entity_poly.entity_id
_entity_poly.type
_entity_poly.pdbx_seq_one_letter_code
_entity_poly.pdbx_strand_id
1 'polypeptide(L)'
;MSEPDLEALAARLRQLAGWRGKTDIQRPAAHFPHLPFPALGLAAALGDDAALLPAATGSLLLACEGLHPDLVDQDPWFAGWSGVLVNLSDIAAMGGRPLAVVNSLWSGEARHADLLLDGLRVASETFQVPVVGGHTNLHSPYNALSVAVLGVVAGPVLSARFARPGDHCHLLINTSGHVHHPYPFWDAATRAEPALLRRHLALMAELAEAGTVHAAKDISMGGLIGTAVMFAEAAGCGLELDLDAITPPAGVSLDDWLCCFPSYGYLLAAGPERAGALAAAVAPYADLQLSCIGQFGPVAGGVSLRQAGQCHQLWPRDETLTGFGALC
;
A
#
# COMPACT_ATOMS: atom_id res chain seq x y z
N MET A 1 49.53 -34.36 18.52
CA MET A 1 48.51 -33.57 17.80
C MET A 1 49.10 -32.18 17.66
N SER A 2 49.32 -31.70 16.44
CA SER A 2 49.78 -30.31 16.24
C SER A 2 48.73 -29.35 16.79
N GLU A 3 49.16 -28.31 17.50
CA GLU A 3 48.27 -27.22 17.91
C GLU A 3 47.53 -26.69 16.68
N PRO A 4 46.20 -26.47 16.76
CA PRO A 4 45.47 -25.92 15.63
C PRO A 4 46.00 -24.52 15.33
N ASP A 5 46.42 -24.30 14.08
CA ASP A 5 46.80 -22.98 13.58
C ASP A 5 45.54 -22.10 13.50
N LEU A 6 45.28 -21.38 14.60
CA LEU A 6 44.15 -20.48 14.74
C LEU A 6 44.21 -19.30 13.78
N GLU A 7 45.41 -18.91 13.33
CA GLU A 7 45.58 -17.82 12.35
C GLU A 7 45.10 -18.26 10.97
N ALA A 8 45.54 -19.45 10.51
CA ALA A 8 45.03 -20.04 9.27
C ALA A 8 43.53 -20.32 9.32
N LEU A 9 43.01 -20.78 10.46
CA LEU A 9 41.56 -20.96 10.65
C LEU A 9 40.82 -19.63 10.55
N ALA A 10 41.26 -18.59 11.26
CA ALA A 10 40.64 -17.27 11.21
C ALA A 10 40.65 -16.66 9.81
N ALA A 11 41.77 -16.78 9.09
CA ALA A 11 41.88 -16.34 7.71
C ALA A 11 40.86 -17.05 6.80
N ARG A 12 40.71 -18.37 6.94
CA ARG A 12 39.71 -19.15 6.20
C ARG A 12 38.27 -18.79 6.56
N LEU A 13 37.97 -18.59 7.85
CA LEU A 13 36.62 -18.22 8.30
C LEU A 13 36.19 -16.84 7.75
N ARG A 14 37.09 -15.86 7.71
CA ARG A 14 36.83 -14.53 7.11
C ARG A 14 36.57 -14.57 5.59
N GLN A 15 36.90 -15.67 4.92
CA GLN A 15 36.63 -15.86 3.49
C GLN A 15 35.28 -16.55 3.23
N LEU A 16 34.60 -17.06 4.26
CA LEU A 16 33.30 -17.71 4.08
C LEU A 16 32.27 -16.76 3.48
N ALA A 17 31.60 -17.21 2.42
CA ALA A 17 30.57 -16.44 1.72
C ALA A 17 29.47 -15.97 2.69
N GLY A 18 29.06 -16.82 3.64
CA GLY A 18 28.06 -16.47 4.64
C GLY A 18 28.48 -15.30 5.56
N TRP A 19 29.77 -15.17 5.89
CA TRP A 19 30.27 -14.01 6.64
C TRP A 19 30.31 -12.78 5.72
N ARG A 20 30.91 -12.90 4.54
CA ARG A 20 31.01 -11.78 3.60
C ARG A 20 29.66 -11.19 3.23
N GLY A 21 28.64 -12.02 3.00
CA GLY A 21 27.28 -11.56 2.75
C GLY A 21 26.66 -10.76 3.89
N LYS A 22 27.12 -10.90 5.14
CA LYS A 22 26.67 -10.03 6.24
C LYS A 22 27.21 -8.61 6.15
N THR A 23 28.26 -8.37 5.36
CA THR A 23 28.77 -7.00 5.12
C THR A 23 27.81 -6.18 4.27
N ASP A 24 26.91 -6.82 3.51
CA ASP A 24 25.85 -6.14 2.73
C ASP A 24 24.94 -5.27 3.61
N ILE A 25 24.74 -5.67 4.88
CA ILE A 25 23.93 -4.94 5.87
C ILE A 25 24.52 -3.56 6.21
N GLN A 26 25.81 -3.32 5.94
CA GLN A 26 26.42 -2.00 6.15
C GLN A 26 25.73 -0.91 5.33
N ARG A 27 25.15 -1.24 4.16
CA ARG A 27 24.43 -0.29 3.32
C ARG A 27 23.11 0.18 3.91
N PRO A 28 22.13 -0.69 4.23
CA PRO A 28 20.91 -0.24 4.89
C PRO A 28 21.20 0.42 6.24
N ALA A 29 22.21 -0.04 6.99
CA ALA A 29 22.66 0.60 8.22
C ALA A 29 23.10 2.07 8.03
N ALA A 30 23.60 2.44 6.85
CA ALA A 30 23.96 3.82 6.53
C ALA A 30 22.74 4.68 6.09
N HIS A 31 21.63 4.07 5.70
CA HIS A 31 20.42 4.77 5.25
C HIS A 31 19.42 5.01 6.37
N PHE A 32 19.31 4.08 7.33
CA PHE A 32 18.26 4.15 8.35
C PHE A 32 18.81 4.52 9.73
N PRO A 33 18.02 5.23 10.56
CA PRO A 33 18.39 5.45 11.95
C PRO A 33 18.45 4.13 12.71
N HIS A 34 19.53 3.91 13.46
CA HIS A 34 19.73 2.67 14.22
C HIS A 34 18.72 2.45 15.35
N LEU A 35 18.00 3.47 15.79
CA LEU A 35 17.05 3.37 16.91
C LEU A 35 15.68 3.95 16.51
N PRO A 36 14.84 3.18 15.77
CA PRO A 36 13.55 3.66 15.27
C PRO A 36 12.54 3.97 16.39
N PHE A 37 12.66 3.28 17.54
CA PHE A 37 11.81 3.52 18.71
C PHE A 37 12.65 3.84 19.96
N PRO A 38 13.10 5.10 20.13
CA PRO A 38 13.96 5.47 21.26
C PRO A 38 13.38 5.15 22.64
N ALA A 39 12.05 5.18 22.78
CA ALA A 39 11.35 4.89 24.02
C ALA A 39 11.52 3.44 24.52
N LEU A 40 11.90 2.51 23.65
CA LEU A 40 12.13 1.10 23.99
C LEU A 40 13.59 0.79 24.35
N GLY A 41 14.48 1.78 24.26
CA GLY A 41 15.91 1.63 24.55
C GLY A 41 16.64 0.75 23.54
N LEU A 42 17.85 0.29 23.91
CA LEU A 42 18.78 -0.39 22.99
C LEU A 42 18.24 -1.71 22.41
N ALA A 43 17.28 -2.37 23.07
CA ALA A 43 16.67 -3.60 22.56
C ALA A 43 15.82 -3.39 21.29
N ALA A 44 15.45 -2.14 20.99
CA ALA A 44 14.78 -1.78 19.74
C ALA A 44 15.74 -1.21 18.68
N ALA A 45 17.05 -1.31 18.90
CA ALA A 45 18.03 -0.93 17.89
C ALA A 45 18.02 -1.93 16.72
N LEU A 46 18.27 -1.44 15.50
CA LEU A 46 18.37 -2.27 14.31
C LEU A 46 19.59 -3.19 14.37
N GLY A 47 19.44 -4.42 13.86
CA GLY A 47 20.52 -5.38 13.70
C GLY A 47 20.42 -6.63 14.59
N ASP A 48 19.40 -6.71 15.44
CA ASP A 48 19.04 -7.95 16.15
C ASP A 48 18.24 -8.91 15.24
N ASP A 49 17.93 -10.12 15.72
CA ASP A 49 17.26 -11.16 14.95
C ASP A 49 15.81 -10.80 14.55
N ALA A 50 15.17 -9.89 15.30
CA ALA A 50 13.83 -9.38 15.00
C ALA A 50 13.65 -7.95 15.53
N ALA A 51 12.72 -7.20 14.93
CA ALA A 51 12.36 -5.87 15.39
C ALA A 51 11.52 -5.93 16.67
N LEU A 52 11.96 -5.23 17.72
CA LEU A 52 11.13 -4.97 18.90
C LEU A 52 10.23 -3.75 18.63
N LEU A 53 8.92 -3.96 18.67
CA LEU A 53 7.92 -2.93 18.40
C LEU A 53 7.25 -2.42 19.68
N PRO A 54 6.76 -1.16 19.70
CA PRO A 54 5.95 -0.67 20.81
C PRO A 54 4.71 -1.54 21.02
N ALA A 55 4.31 -1.72 22.28
CA ALA A 55 3.03 -2.36 22.57
C ALA A 55 1.89 -1.55 21.94
N ALA A 56 1.02 -2.23 21.21
CA ALA A 56 -0.14 -1.63 20.56
C ALA A 56 -1.44 -2.28 21.05
N THR A 57 -2.50 -1.48 21.16
CA THR A 57 -3.85 -1.96 21.49
C THR A 57 -4.68 -2.04 20.21
N GLY A 58 -5.40 -3.15 20.01
CA GLY A 58 -6.22 -3.39 18.83
C GLY A 58 -5.86 -4.69 18.12
N SER A 59 -6.40 -4.87 16.92
CA SER A 59 -6.01 -6.00 16.05
C SER A 59 -4.80 -5.62 15.20
N LEU A 60 -3.95 -6.60 14.93
CA LEU A 60 -2.80 -6.43 14.05
C LEU A 60 -3.22 -6.65 12.60
N LEU A 61 -2.65 -5.84 11.72
CA LEU A 61 -2.79 -5.93 10.27
C LEU A 61 -1.41 -6.14 9.67
N LEU A 62 -1.29 -7.04 8.70
CA LEU A 62 -0.05 -7.33 8.00
C LEU A 62 -0.32 -7.31 6.51
N ALA A 63 0.43 -6.49 5.79
CA ALA A 63 0.42 -6.42 4.33
C ALA A 63 1.83 -6.62 3.78
N CYS A 64 1.93 -7.08 2.54
CA CYS A 64 3.19 -7.32 1.86
C CYS A 64 2.99 -7.20 0.36
N GLU A 65 3.91 -6.51 -0.31
CA GLU A 65 3.91 -6.36 -1.76
C GLU A 65 5.30 -6.58 -2.34
N GLY A 66 5.34 -7.32 -3.46
CA GLY A 66 6.50 -7.42 -4.32
C GLY A 66 6.38 -6.41 -5.45
N LEU A 67 7.38 -5.55 -5.60
CA LEU A 67 7.34 -4.48 -6.59
C LEU A 67 7.59 -5.04 -8.00
N HIS A 68 6.93 -4.44 -8.99
CA HIS A 68 7.06 -4.87 -10.39
C HIS A 68 8.54 -4.81 -10.85
N PRO A 69 9.09 -5.87 -11.48
CA PRO A 69 10.50 -5.93 -11.85
C PRO A 69 10.96 -4.73 -12.69
N ASP A 70 10.18 -4.35 -13.71
CA ASP A 70 10.53 -3.20 -14.56
C ASP A 70 10.58 -1.88 -13.79
N LEU A 71 9.77 -1.72 -12.73
CA LEU A 71 9.81 -0.53 -11.90
C LEU A 71 11.08 -0.54 -11.02
N VAL A 72 11.40 -1.69 -10.43
CA VAL A 72 12.62 -1.88 -9.64
C VAL A 72 13.87 -1.63 -10.48
N ASP A 73 13.88 -2.06 -11.74
CA ASP A 73 15.04 -1.90 -12.63
C ASP A 73 15.16 -0.48 -13.20
N GLN A 74 14.07 0.10 -13.69
CA GLN A 74 14.11 1.35 -14.46
C GLN A 74 13.96 2.61 -13.61
N ASP A 75 13.25 2.52 -12.48
CA ASP A 75 13.03 3.63 -11.55
C ASP A 75 13.16 3.18 -10.08
N PRO A 76 14.37 2.76 -9.66
CA PRO A 76 14.59 2.13 -8.35
C PRO A 76 14.27 3.06 -7.17
N TRP A 77 14.49 4.37 -7.32
CA TRP A 77 14.14 5.29 -6.24
C TRP A 77 12.61 5.35 -6.05
N PHE A 78 11.86 5.49 -7.14
CA PHE A 78 10.40 5.49 -7.08
C PHE A 78 9.85 4.13 -6.64
N ALA A 79 10.51 3.02 -7.02
CA ALA A 79 10.18 1.68 -6.54
C ALA A 79 10.33 1.56 -5.02
N GLY A 80 11.42 2.08 -4.46
CA GLY A 80 11.66 2.13 -3.02
C GLY A 80 10.63 2.99 -2.29
N TRP A 81 10.33 4.17 -2.81
CA TRP A 81 9.29 5.06 -2.26
C TRP A 81 7.90 4.40 -2.29
N SER A 82 7.52 3.87 -3.46
CA SER A 82 6.23 3.24 -3.69
C SER A 82 6.06 2.03 -2.80
N GLY A 83 7.10 1.20 -2.63
CA GLY A 83 7.04 0.00 -1.78
C GLY A 83 6.58 0.29 -0.35
N VAL A 84 6.95 1.45 0.22
CA VAL A 84 6.38 1.90 1.49
C VAL A 84 4.92 2.32 1.29
N LEU A 85 4.68 3.32 0.43
CA LEU A 85 3.36 3.95 0.25
C LEU A 85 2.22 2.96 0.00
N VAL A 86 2.42 2.01 -0.93
CA VAL A 86 1.39 1.03 -1.31
C VAL A 86 1.00 0.14 -0.13
N ASN A 87 2.00 -0.33 0.63
CA ASN A 87 1.78 -1.11 1.84
C ASN A 87 1.07 -0.27 2.93
N LEU A 88 1.43 1.01 3.10
CA LEU A 88 0.71 1.90 4.02
C LEU A 88 -0.76 2.05 3.63
N SER A 89 -1.03 2.11 2.32
CA SER A 89 -2.40 2.21 1.77
C SER A 89 -3.23 0.98 2.11
N ASP A 90 -2.66 -0.24 2.05
CA ASP A 90 -3.35 -1.48 2.45
C ASP A 90 -3.82 -1.44 3.91
N ILE A 91 -2.95 -0.97 4.81
CA ILE A 91 -3.28 -0.82 6.22
C ILE A 91 -4.38 0.22 6.42
N ALA A 92 -4.29 1.35 5.72
CA ALA A 92 -5.30 2.41 5.79
C ALA A 92 -6.65 1.96 5.23
N ALA A 93 -6.68 1.18 4.13
CA ALA A 93 -7.90 0.63 3.55
C ALA A 93 -8.68 -0.25 4.53
N MET A 94 -8.00 -0.85 5.50
CA MET A 94 -8.60 -1.65 6.57
C MET A 94 -9.01 -0.83 7.81
N GLY A 95 -8.89 0.50 7.75
CA GLY A 95 -9.12 1.42 8.88
C GLY A 95 -7.97 1.44 9.90
N GLY A 96 -6.82 0.89 9.54
CA GLY A 96 -5.66 0.77 10.41
C GLY A 96 -4.71 1.96 10.34
N ARG A 97 -3.75 1.98 11.27
CA ARG A 97 -2.59 2.88 11.27
C ARG A 97 -1.31 2.07 11.15
N PRO A 98 -0.44 2.34 10.16
CA PRO A 98 0.83 1.64 10.04
C PRO A 98 1.75 1.91 11.24
N LEU A 99 2.54 0.90 11.61
CA LEU A 99 3.46 0.95 12.74
C LEU A 99 4.92 0.77 12.33
N ALA A 100 5.20 -0.18 11.45
CA ALA A 100 6.56 -0.57 11.11
C ALA A 100 6.65 -1.24 9.75
N VAL A 101 7.73 -0.97 9.03
CA VAL A 101 8.02 -1.53 7.71
C VAL A 101 9.23 -2.46 7.79
N VAL A 102 9.19 -3.57 7.07
CA VAL A 102 10.36 -4.40 6.77
C VAL A 102 10.46 -4.59 5.27
N ASN A 103 11.66 -4.86 4.76
CA ASN A 103 11.85 -5.08 3.32
C ASN A 103 12.73 -6.30 3.04
N SER A 104 12.67 -6.80 1.82
CA SER A 104 13.59 -7.78 1.28
C SER A 104 14.14 -7.26 -0.03
N LEU A 105 15.46 -7.00 -0.06
CA LEU A 105 16.15 -6.38 -1.18
C LEU A 105 17.18 -7.35 -1.75
N TRP A 106 17.07 -7.58 -3.06
CA TRP A 106 18.09 -8.24 -3.85
C TRP A 106 18.56 -7.25 -4.91
N SER A 107 19.86 -7.13 -5.07
CA SER A 107 20.46 -6.35 -6.14
C SER A 107 21.77 -6.97 -6.58
N GLY A 108 22.10 -6.81 -7.86
CA GLY A 108 23.42 -7.14 -8.39
C GLY A 108 24.42 -5.98 -8.23
N GLU A 109 23.93 -4.78 -7.93
CA GLU A 109 24.74 -3.56 -7.94
C GLU A 109 24.50 -2.68 -6.71
N ALA A 110 25.60 -2.39 -6.02
CA ALA A 110 25.69 -1.42 -4.94
C ALA A 110 24.85 -0.14 -5.13
N ARG A 111 25.06 0.55 -6.26
CA ARG A 111 24.42 1.83 -6.55
C ARG A 111 22.92 1.70 -6.77
N HIS A 112 22.49 0.59 -7.37
CA HIS A 112 21.08 0.29 -7.58
C HIS A 112 20.38 0.07 -6.24
N ALA A 113 20.98 -0.71 -5.35
CA ALA A 113 20.49 -0.89 -3.99
C ALA A 113 20.40 0.44 -3.21
N ASP A 114 21.39 1.33 -3.34
CA ASP A 114 21.38 2.64 -2.67
C ASP A 114 20.16 3.49 -3.12
N LEU A 115 19.76 3.43 -4.39
CA LEU A 115 18.57 4.16 -4.89
C LEU A 115 17.27 3.60 -4.28
N LEU A 116 17.12 2.29 -4.21
CA LEU A 116 15.97 1.64 -3.56
C LEU A 116 15.90 1.99 -2.06
N LEU A 117 17.03 1.90 -1.38
CA LEU A 117 17.14 2.22 0.05
C LEU A 117 16.85 3.69 0.33
N ASP A 118 17.29 4.60 -0.54
CA ASP A 118 16.98 6.02 -0.43
C ASP A 118 15.48 6.28 -0.62
N GLY A 119 14.83 5.67 -1.61
CA GLY A 119 13.38 5.77 -1.78
C GLY A 119 12.60 5.27 -0.55
N LEU A 120 12.97 4.10 -0.01
CA LEU A 120 12.41 3.55 1.23
C LEU A 120 12.58 4.52 2.40
N ARG A 121 13.78 5.09 2.55
CA ARG A 121 14.13 6.04 3.62
C ARG A 121 13.29 7.32 3.53
N VAL A 122 13.22 7.94 2.35
CA VAL A 122 12.49 9.20 2.15
C VAL A 122 10.98 8.98 2.39
N ALA A 123 10.40 7.86 1.94
CA ALA A 123 9.01 7.53 2.23
C ALA A 123 8.77 7.26 3.72
N SER A 124 9.63 6.47 4.36
CA SER A 124 9.58 6.19 5.80
C SER A 124 9.60 7.48 6.64
N GLU A 125 10.48 8.42 6.31
CA GLU A 125 10.57 9.74 6.95
C GLU A 125 9.31 10.59 6.69
N THR A 126 8.79 10.58 5.45
CA THR A 126 7.60 11.33 5.04
C THR A 126 6.36 10.90 5.83
N PHE A 127 6.12 9.59 5.90
CA PHE A 127 4.94 9.02 6.56
C PHE A 127 5.14 8.80 8.06
N GLN A 128 6.38 8.95 8.57
CA GLN A 128 6.76 8.66 9.96
C GLN A 128 6.47 7.21 10.36
N VAL A 129 6.70 6.28 9.44
CA VAL A 129 6.56 4.84 9.67
C VAL A 129 7.95 4.21 9.44
N PRO A 130 8.66 3.82 10.51
CA PRO A 130 10.07 3.43 10.40
C PRO A 130 10.25 2.10 9.67
N VAL A 131 11.33 2.01 8.89
CA VAL A 131 11.89 0.71 8.48
C VAL A 131 12.62 0.11 9.68
N VAL A 132 12.17 -1.05 10.15
CA VAL A 132 12.61 -1.66 11.42
C VAL A 132 13.46 -2.91 11.24
N GLY A 133 13.68 -3.33 9.99
CA GLY A 133 14.45 -4.52 9.68
C GLY A 133 14.24 -4.95 8.24
N GLY A 134 14.86 -6.07 7.88
CA GLY A 134 14.73 -6.60 6.53
C GLY A 134 15.85 -7.55 6.14
N HIS A 135 15.93 -7.82 4.85
CA HIS A 135 16.94 -8.63 4.21
C HIS A 135 17.62 -7.83 3.10
N THR A 136 18.93 -8.01 2.94
CA THR A 136 19.71 -7.38 1.88
C THR A 136 20.71 -8.39 1.34
N ASN A 137 20.70 -8.55 0.02
CA ASN A 137 21.66 -9.35 -0.75
C ASN A 137 22.15 -8.54 -1.95
N LEU A 138 23.43 -8.19 -1.97
CA LEU A 138 24.06 -7.38 -3.01
C LEU A 138 24.85 -8.21 -4.03
N HIS A 139 24.64 -9.51 -4.01
CA HIS A 139 25.29 -10.50 -4.87
C HIS A 139 24.25 -11.31 -5.66
N SER A 140 23.10 -10.70 -5.93
CA SER A 140 22.01 -11.32 -6.67
C SER A 140 22.20 -11.20 -8.19
N PRO A 141 21.84 -12.20 -9.01
CA PRO A 141 21.85 -12.08 -10.46
C PRO A 141 20.65 -11.28 -11.01
N TYR A 142 19.75 -10.81 -10.15
CA TYR A 142 18.58 -10.01 -10.48
C TYR A 142 18.33 -8.95 -9.41
N ASN A 143 17.57 -7.91 -9.77
CA ASN A 143 17.07 -6.94 -8.81
C ASN A 143 15.65 -7.29 -8.39
N ALA A 144 15.37 -7.19 -7.10
CA ALA A 144 14.03 -7.37 -6.56
C ALA A 144 13.86 -6.59 -5.27
N LEU A 145 12.65 -6.07 -5.08
CA LEU A 145 12.23 -5.46 -3.83
C LEU A 145 10.87 -6.04 -3.43
N SER A 146 10.78 -6.50 -2.19
CA SER A 146 9.49 -6.63 -1.51
C SER A 146 9.49 -5.82 -0.24
N VAL A 147 8.32 -5.31 0.12
CA VAL A 147 8.11 -4.51 1.32
C VAL A 147 6.89 -5.09 2.04
N ALA A 148 6.98 -5.18 3.36
CA ALA A 148 5.88 -5.57 4.22
C ALA A 148 5.70 -4.55 5.33
N VAL A 149 4.47 -4.39 5.78
CA VAL A 149 4.12 -3.45 6.84
C VAL A 149 3.27 -4.14 7.89
N LEU A 150 3.58 -3.83 9.14
CA LEU A 150 2.69 -4.10 10.27
C LEU A 150 1.91 -2.82 10.59
N GLY A 151 0.61 -2.94 10.71
CA GLY A 151 -0.27 -1.91 11.24
C GLY A 151 -1.12 -2.40 12.41
N VAL A 152 -1.82 -1.46 13.03
CA VAL A 152 -2.80 -1.73 14.08
C VAL A 152 -4.11 -1.04 13.77
N VAL A 153 -5.21 -1.72 14.07
CA VAL A 153 -6.55 -1.17 14.01
C VAL A 153 -7.16 -1.20 15.41
N ALA A 154 -7.39 -0.01 15.98
CA ALA A 154 -7.93 0.15 17.32
C ALA A 154 -9.47 0.17 17.35
N GLY A 155 -10.10 0.53 16.22
CA GLY A 155 -11.53 0.63 16.04
C GLY A 155 -12.12 -0.48 15.17
N PRO A 156 -13.28 -0.24 14.53
CA PRO A 156 -13.85 -1.16 13.56
C PRO A 156 -12.90 -1.40 12.40
N VAL A 157 -12.78 -2.66 11.99
CA VAL A 157 -12.05 -3.04 10.78
C VAL A 157 -12.91 -2.70 9.56
N LEU A 158 -12.36 -1.95 8.62
CA LEU A 158 -12.94 -1.87 7.29
C LEU A 158 -12.54 -3.14 6.55
N SER A 159 -13.52 -3.87 6.03
CA SER A 159 -13.25 -5.05 5.21
C SER A 159 -14.14 -4.99 3.98
N ALA A 160 -13.58 -5.28 2.82
CA ALA A 160 -14.36 -5.38 1.58
C ALA A 160 -15.60 -6.31 1.73
N ARG A 161 -15.49 -7.31 2.60
CA ARG A 161 -16.55 -8.28 2.93
C ARG A 161 -17.75 -7.68 3.66
N PHE A 162 -17.64 -6.45 4.15
CA PHE A 162 -18.71 -5.79 4.89
C PHE A 162 -19.61 -4.93 4.01
N ALA A 163 -19.27 -4.73 2.72
CA ALA A 163 -20.18 -4.11 1.77
C ALA A 163 -21.42 -4.99 1.56
N ARG A 164 -22.57 -4.36 1.35
CA ARG A 164 -23.88 -5.00 1.32
C ARG A 164 -24.72 -4.43 0.19
N PRO A 165 -25.71 -5.20 -0.32
CA PRO A 165 -26.70 -4.65 -1.23
C PRO A 165 -27.42 -3.44 -0.61
N GLY A 166 -27.52 -2.35 -1.38
CA GLY A 166 -28.07 -1.07 -0.95
C GLY A 166 -27.02 -0.02 -0.60
N ASP A 167 -25.77 -0.41 -0.30
CA ASP A 167 -24.69 0.53 -0.05
C ASP A 167 -24.37 1.36 -1.29
N HIS A 168 -24.03 2.63 -1.09
CA HIS A 168 -23.40 3.44 -2.12
C HIS A 168 -21.90 3.12 -2.20
N CYS A 169 -21.40 3.02 -3.44
CA CYS A 169 -19.97 2.93 -3.72
C CYS A 169 -19.42 4.34 -3.96
N HIS A 170 -18.52 4.78 -3.09
CA HIS A 170 -17.87 6.07 -3.18
C HIS A 170 -16.41 5.93 -3.63
N LEU A 171 -16.00 6.76 -4.58
CA LEU A 171 -14.59 6.98 -4.92
C LEU A 171 -14.04 8.12 -4.08
N LEU A 172 -13.00 7.84 -3.30
CA LEU A 172 -12.20 8.84 -2.61
C LEU A 172 -10.78 8.81 -3.20
N ILE A 173 -10.37 9.87 -3.88
CA ILE A 173 -9.10 9.88 -4.64
C ILE A 173 -8.43 11.25 -4.60
N ASN A 174 -7.10 11.29 -4.53
CA ASN A 174 -6.35 12.53 -4.64
C ASN A 174 -6.19 12.93 -6.12
N THR A 175 -6.67 14.11 -6.49
CA THR A 175 -6.62 14.62 -7.87
C THR A 175 -5.55 15.69 -8.09
N SER A 176 -4.76 16.02 -7.09
CA SER A 176 -3.68 17.01 -7.16
C SER A 176 -2.33 16.35 -7.43
N GLY A 177 -2.24 15.61 -8.52
CA GLY A 177 -1.05 14.85 -8.92
C GLY A 177 -0.66 15.03 -10.38
N HIS A 178 0.14 14.10 -10.87
CA HIS A 178 0.57 14.02 -12.26
C HIS A 178 0.79 12.56 -12.66
N VAL A 179 0.73 12.28 -13.97
CA VAL A 179 1.06 10.94 -14.48
C VAL A 179 2.56 10.70 -14.35
N HIS A 180 2.97 9.60 -13.73
CA HIS A 180 4.36 9.18 -13.61
C HIS A 180 4.76 8.26 -14.77
N HIS A 181 5.09 8.88 -15.90
CA HIS A 181 5.43 8.16 -17.13
C HIS A 181 6.70 7.29 -16.99
N PRO A 182 6.78 6.13 -17.68
CA PRO A 182 5.80 5.60 -18.64
C PRO A 182 4.67 4.79 -17.99
N TYR A 183 4.62 4.72 -16.65
CA TYR A 183 3.66 3.90 -15.92
C TYR A 183 2.29 4.57 -15.85
N PRO A 184 1.19 3.79 -15.74
CA PRO A 184 -0.15 4.34 -15.53
C PRO A 184 -0.36 4.76 -14.07
N PHE A 185 0.63 5.43 -13.47
CA PHE A 185 0.58 5.83 -12.07
C PHE A 185 0.18 7.28 -11.95
N TRP A 186 -0.72 7.57 -11.02
CA TRP A 186 -1.06 8.94 -10.66
C TRP A 186 -0.30 9.33 -9.38
N ASP A 187 0.80 10.04 -9.56
CA ASP A 187 1.65 10.50 -8.47
C ASP A 187 1.17 11.84 -7.91
N ALA A 188 0.50 11.73 -6.77
CA ALA A 188 0.09 12.85 -5.92
C ALA A 188 0.89 12.89 -4.60
N ALA A 189 1.92 12.06 -4.43
CA ALA A 189 2.62 11.89 -3.17
C ALA A 189 4.05 12.46 -3.18
N THR A 190 4.85 12.21 -4.19
CA THR A 190 6.31 12.49 -4.11
C THR A 190 6.66 13.98 -3.98
N ARG A 191 5.75 14.87 -4.38
CA ARG A 191 5.91 16.33 -4.33
C ARG A 191 4.99 17.02 -3.31
N ALA A 192 4.16 16.25 -2.61
CA ALA A 192 3.19 16.79 -1.68
C ALA A 192 3.83 17.07 -0.31
N GLU A 193 3.19 17.97 0.45
CA GLU A 193 3.61 18.29 1.81
C GLU A 193 3.47 17.06 2.73
N PRO A 194 4.54 16.61 3.41
CA PRO A 194 4.50 15.39 4.23
C PRO A 194 3.39 15.39 5.30
N ALA A 195 3.12 16.55 5.90
CA ALA A 195 2.06 16.68 6.90
C ALA A 195 0.65 16.45 6.32
N LEU A 196 0.43 16.82 5.05
CA LEU A 196 -0.82 16.58 4.36
C LEU A 196 -1.00 15.09 4.05
N LEU A 197 0.03 14.43 3.54
CA LEU A 197 0.02 12.99 3.26
C LEU A 197 -0.29 12.15 4.50
N ARG A 198 0.29 12.50 5.65
CA ARG A 198 -0.01 11.82 6.91
C ARG A 198 -1.47 12.01 7.34
N ARG A 199 -2.06 13.18 7.09
CA ARG A 199 -3.48 13.43 7.36
C ARG A 199 -4.37 12.62 6.42
N HIS A 200 -4.04 12.53 5.13
CA HIS A 200 -4.77 11.67 4.20
C HIS A 200 -4.73 10.21 4.65
N LEU A 201 -3.57 9.69 5.06
CA LEU A 201 -3.44 8.32 5.55
C LEU A 201 -4.27 8.08 6.82
N ALA A 202 -4.29 9.04 7.74
CA ALA A 202 -5.07 8.96 8.97
C ALA A 202 -6.59 9.00 8.73
N LEU A 203 -7.05 9.67 7.67
CA LEU A 203 -8.46 9.86 7.35
C LEU A 203 -9.23 8.53 7.30
N MET A 204 -8.64 7.47 6.75
CA MET A 204 -9.33 6.18 6.63
C MET A 204 -9.65 5.55 8.00
N ALA A 205 -8.71 5.64 8.95
CA ALA A 205 -8.96 5.20 10.32
C ALA A 205 -10.01 6.07 11.02
N GLU A 206 -9.98 7.39 10.79
CA GLU A 206 -10.98 8.33 11.33
C GLU A 206 -12.39 8.04 10.79
N LEU A 207 -12.52 7.74 9.49
CA LEU A 207 -13.80 7.36 8.87
C LEU A 207 -14.36 6.06 9.44
N ALA A 208 -13.48 5.08 9.69
CA ALA A 208 -13.83 3.80 10.31
C ALA A 208 -14.28 3.99 11.76
N GLU A 209 -13.52 4.74 12.56
CA GLU A 209 -13.81 5.04 13.98
C GLU A 209 -15.12 5.82 14.15
N ALA A 210 -15.42 6.73 13.21
CA ALA A 210 -16.67 7.47 13.18
C ALA A 210 -17.87 6.63 12.68
N GLY A 211 -17.64 5.42 12.16
CA GLY A 211 -18.68 4.59 11.54
C GLY A 211 -19.31 5.26 10.31
N THR A 212 -18.54 6.08 9.60
CA THR A 212 -18.99 6.79 8.39
C THR A 212 -18.94 5.88 7.18
N VAL A 213 -17.97 4.95 7.17
CA VAL A 213 -17.83 3.88 6.19
C VAL A 213 -17.65 2.56 6.95
N HIS A 214 -18.08 1.45 6.37
CA HIS A 214 -17.96 0.12 7.00
C HIS A 214 -17.20 -0.90 6.14
N ALA A 215 -16.97 -0.59 4.87
CA ALA A 215 -16.11 -1.36 4.00
C ALA A 215 -15.30 -0.41 3.11
N ALA A 216 -14.09 -0.82 2.79
CA ALA A 216 -13.25 -0.10 1.86
C ALA A 216 -12.30 -1.06 1.14
N LYS A 217 -11.75 -0.57 0.02
CA LYS A 217 -10.68 -1.21 -0.70
C LYS A 217 -9.76 -0.14 -1.31
N ASP A 218 -8.45 -0.33 -1.18
CA ASP A 218 -7.43 0.44 -1.88
C ASP A 218 -7.54 0.23 -3.39
N ILE A 219 -7.31 1.28 -4.18
CA ILE A 219 -7.21 1.14 -5.64
C ILE A 219 -5.81 0.63 -5.97
N SER A 220 -5.72 -0.59 -6.51
CA SER A 220 -4.45 -1.27 -6.83
C SER A 220 -4.06 -1.14 -8.31
N MET A 221 -3.03 -1.88 -8.74
CA MET A 221 -2.59 -1.99 -10.13
C MET A 221 -3.68 -2.43 -11.13
N GLY A 222 -4.79 -3.02 -10.67
CA GLY A 222 -5.96 -3.28 -11.51
C GLY A 222 -6.77 -2.04 -11.87
N GLY A 223 -6.35 -0.86 -11.39
CA GLY A 223 -7.06 0.40 -11.51
C GLY A 223 -8.34 0.42 -10.70
N LEU A 224 -9.13 1.49 -10.88
CA LEU A 224 -10.43 1.65 -10.25
C LEU A 224 -11.35 0.46 -10.61
N ILE A 225 -11.34 0.08 -11.88
CA ILE A 225 -12.23 -0.95 -12.41
C ILE A 225 -11.90 -2.35 -11.87
N GLY A 226 -10.64 -2.77 -11.94
CA GLY A 226 -10.22 -4.06 -11.38
C GLY A 226 -10.48 -4.12 -9.88
N THR A 227 -10.22 -3.02 -9.17
CA THR A 227 -10.50 -2.91 -7.73
C THR A 227 -11.99 -3.06 -7.43
N ALA A 228 -12.86 -2.45 -8.23
CA ALA A 228 -14.32 -2.57 -8.07
C ALA A 228 -14.79 -4.02 -8.24
N VAL A 229 -14.22 -4.76 -9.19
CA VAL A 229 -14.48 -6.20 -9.36
C VAL A 229 -14.04 -6.99 -8.14
N MET A 230 -12.81 -6.76 -7.65
CA MET A 230 -12.31 -7.42 -6.43
C MET A 230 -13.18 -7.09 -5.21
N PHE A 231 -13.66 -5.85 -5.10
CA PHE A 231 -14.50 -5.41 -3.98
C PHE A 231 -15.86 -6.13 -4.02
N ALA A 232 -16.53 -6.13 -5.18
CA ALA A 232 -17.78 -6.85 -5.39
C ALA A 232 -17.63 -8.36 -5.14
N GLU A 233 -16.55 -8.97 -5.64
CA GLU A 233 -16.22 -10.39 -5.43
C GLU A 233 -16.07 -10.72 -3.93
N ALA A 234 -15.25 -9.96 -3.21
CA ALA A 234 -15.01 -10.18 -1.78
C ALA A 234 -16.28 -9.98 -0.94
N ALA A 235 -17.10 -8.99 -1.30
CA ALA A 235 -18.38 -8.70 -0.66
C ALA A 235 -19.46 -9.73 -0.95
N GLY A 236 -19.35 -10.48 -2.06
CA GLY A 236 -20.47 -11.28 -2.56
C GLY A 236 -21.65 -10.37 -2.90
N CYS A 237 -21.39 -9.33 -3.68
CA CYS A 237 -22.40 -8.37 -4.12
C CYS A 237 -22.26 -8.13 -5.63
N GLY A 238 -23.34 -7.69 -6.26
CA GLY A 238 -23.23 -7.00 -7.55
C GLY A 238 -22.81 -5.55 -7.33
N LEU A 239 -22.26 -4.90 -8.35
CA LEU A 239 -21.87 -3.50 -8.29
C LEU A 239 -22.13 -2.82 -9.64
N GLU A 240 -22.99 -1.82 -9.66
CA GLU A 240 -23.13 -0.92 -10.81
C GLU A 240 -22.29 0.33 -10.58
N LEU A 241 -21.41 0.66 -11.54
CA LEU A 241 -20.64 1.90 -11.54
C LEU A 241 -21.21 2.89 -12.57
N ASP A 242 -21.42 4.13 -12.15
CA ASP A 242 -21.77 5.26 -13.01
C ASP A 242 -20.51 6.01 -13.45
N LEU A 243 -20.13 5.86 -14.71
CA LEU A 243 -18.97 6.53 -15.28
C LEU A 243 -19.19 8.03 -15.43
N ASP A 244 -20.44 8.50 -15.53
CA ASP A 244 -20.75 9.93 -15.60
C ASP A 244 -20.47 10.64 -14.26
N ALA A 245 -20.38 9.89 -13.17
CA ALA A 245 -20.05 10.38 -11.83
C ALA A 245 -18.54 10.41 -11.54
N ILE A 246 -17.71 9.93 -12.47
CA ILE A 246 -16.25 9.92 -12.35
C ILE A 246 -15.68 11.09 -13.15
N THR A 247 -14.97 11.99 -12.48
CA THR A 247 -14.34 13.16 -13.14
C THR A 247 -12.82 13.01 -13.09
N PRO A 248 -12.16 12.71 -14.23
CA PRO A 248 -10.71 12.73 -14.31
C PRO A 248 -10.12 14.14 -14.09
N PRO A 249 -8.87 14.24 -13.61
CA PRO A 249 -8.11 15.50 -13.64
C PRO A 249 -7.98 16.06 -15.07
N ALA A 250 -7.78 17.37 -15.17
CA ALA A 250 -7.63 18.03 -16.47
C ALA A 250 -6.48 17.43 -17.28
N GLY A 251 -6.76 17.06 -18.54
CA GLY A 251 -5.77 16.47 -19.45
C GLY A 251 -5.56 14.96 -19.29
N VAL A 252 -6.25 14.31 -18.36
CA VAL A 252 -6.26 12.85 -18.22
C VAL A 252 -7.52 12.30 -18.88
N SER A 253 -7.38 11.28 -19.73
CA SER A 253 -8.53 10.62 -20.34
C SER A 253 -9.30 9.82 -19.29
N LEU A 254 -10.60 9.56 -19.53
CA LEU A 254 -11.37 8.70 -18.63
C LEU A 254 -10.77 7.30 -18.57
N ASP A 255 -10.37 6.73 -19.70
CA ASP A 255 -9.79 5.39 -19.78
C ASP A 255 -8.49 5.28 -18.96
N ASP A 256 -7.60 6.27 -19.09
CA ASP A 256 -6.37 6.32 -18.29
C ASP A 256 -6.69 6.44 -16.80
N TRP A 257 -7.67 7.26 -16.43
CA TRP A 257 -8.07 7.46 -15.04
C TRP A 257 -8.70 6.21 -14.41
N LEU A 258 -9.51 5.49 -15.17
CA LEU A 258 -10.13 4.22 -14.74
C LEU A 258 -9.11 3.10 -14.53
N CYS A 259 -8.00 3.15 -15.28
CA CYS A 259 -6.92 2.15 -15.23
C CYS A 259 -5.72 2.56 -14.38
N CYS A 260 -5.66 3.81 -13.90
CA CYS A 260 -4.49 4.29 -13.19
C CYS A 260 -4.36 3.68 -11.79
N PHE A 261 -3.11 3.61 -11.31
CA PHE A 261 -2.79 3.32 -9.91
C PHE A 261 -2.46 4.63 -9.18
N PRO A 262 -3.37 5.15 -8.32
CA PRO A 262 -3.15 6.44 -7.65
C PRO A 262 -2.34 6.29 -6.36
N SER A 263 -1.51 7.29 -6.07
CA SER A 263 -0.81 7.39 -4.77
C SER A 263 -1.75 7.41 -3.56
N TYR A 264 -3.01 7.85 -3.75
CA TYR A 264 -4.06 7.83 -2.75
C TYR A 264 -5.41 7.68 -3.43
N GLY A 265 -6.02 6.50 -3.29
CA GLY A 265 -7.32 6.20 -3.89
C GLY A 265 -7.98 4.99 -3.23
N TYR A 266 -9.26 5.13 -2.90
CA TYR A 266 -10.06 4.10 -2.25
C TYR A 266 -11.46 4.03 -2.85
N LEU A 267 -12.00 2.82 -2.93
CA LEU A 267 -13.42 2.57 -3.05
C LEU A 267 -13.99 2.32 -1.66
N LEU A 268 -15.09 2.99 -1.31
CA LEU A 268 -15.72 2.93 0.00
C LEU A 268 -17.17 2.45 -0.15
N ALA A 269 -17.63 1.57 0.74
CA ALA A 269 -19.05 1.26 0.87
C ALA A 269 -19.62 1.91 2.14
N ALA A 270 -20.71 2.63 1.96
CA ALA A 270 -21.44 3.28 3.03
C ALA A 270 -22.94 3.28 2.74
N GLY A 271 -23.75 3.24 3.80
CA GLY A 271 -25.19 3.42 3.68
C GLY A 271 -25.52 4.80 3.09
N PRO A 272 -26.60 4.94 2.28
CA PRO A 272 -27.00 6.23 1.69
C PRO A 272 -27.15 7.36 2.71
N GLU A 273 -27.55 7.04 3.95
CA GLU A 273 -27.69 7.99 5.05
C GLU A 273 -26.36 8.57 5.55
N ARG A 274 -25.23 7.93 5.23
CA ARG A 274 -23.87 8.37 5.61
C ARG A 274 -23.24 9.33 4.63
N ALA A 275 -23.80 9.51 3.44
CA ALA A 275 -23.22 10.35 2.38
C ALA A 275 -22.88 11.77 2.86
N GLY A 276 -23.76 12.39 3.66
CA GLY A 276 -23.53 13.73 4.21
C GLY A 276 -22.38 13.78 5.23
N ALA A 277 -22.27 12.76 6.09
CA ALA A 277 -21.18 12.66 7.06
C ALA A 277 -19.83 12.41 6.36
N LEU A 278 -19.82 11.56 5.34
CA LEU A 278 -18.63 11.28 4.52
C LEU A 278 -18.16 12.53 3.78
N ALA A 279 -19.07 13.27 3.15
CA ALA A 279 -18.74 14.54 2.50
C ALA A 279 -18.18 15.57 3.50
N ALA A 280 -18.77 15.68 4.69
CA ALA A 280 -18.29 16.59 5.73
C ALA A 280 -16.88 16.23 6.24
N ALA A 281 -16.55 14.94 6.35
CA ALA A 281 -15.23 14.47 6.76
C ALA A 281 -14.14 14.74 5.71
N VAL A 282 -14.50 14.68 4.42
CA VAL A 282 -13.56 14.93 3.30
C VAL A 282 -13.44 16.42 2.96
N ALA A 283 -14.45 17.24 3.24
CA ALA A 283 -14.47 18.67 2.92
C ALA A 283 -13.22 19.49 3.34
N PRO A 284 -12.51 19.18 4.45
CA PRO A 284 -11.26 19.87 4.81
C PRO A 284 -10.06 19.59 3.87
N TYR A 285 -10.19 18.68 2.91
CA TYR A 285 -9.13 18.25 1.99
C TYR A 285 -9.46 18.71 0.57
N ALA A 286 -8.93 19.87 0.18
CA ALA A 286 -9.20 20.47 -1.13
C ALA A 286 -8.65 19.66 -2.32
N ASP A 287 -7.69 18.77 -2.06
CA ASP A 287 -7.05 17.91 -3.05
C ASP A 287 -7.67 16.52 -3.18
N LEU A 288 -8.59 16.17 -2.27
CA LEU A 288 -9.34 14.92 -2.32
C LEU A 288 -10.69 15.13 -2.99
N GLN A 289 -10.98 14.31 -4.00
CA GLN A 289 -12.29 14.20 -4.60
C GLN A 289 -13.04 13.02 -3.98
N LEU A 290 -14.27 13.29 -3.53
CA LEU A 290 -15.24 12.29 -3.12
C LEU A 290 -16.42 12.29 -4.10
N SER A 291 -16.69 11.16 -4.74
CA SER A 291 -17.82 10.99 -5.66
C SER A 291 -18.59 9.71 -5.33
N CYS A 292 -19.93 9.76 -5.32
CA CYS A 292 -20.74 8.54 -5.30
C CYS A 292 -20.78 7.99 -6.73
N ILE A 293 -20.05 6.92 -6.99
CA ILE A 293 -19.81 6.40 -8.34
C ILE A 293 -20.60 5.12 -8.61
N GLY A 294 -21.45 4.67 -7.71
CA GLY A 294 -22.17 3.43 -7.92
C GLY A 294 -22.98 2.96 -6.73
N GLN A 295 -23.57 1.78 -6.88
CA GLN A 295 -24.36 1.15 -5.84
C GLN A 295 -24.13 -0.36 -5.81
N PHE A 296 -23.95 -0.90 -4.61
CA PHE A 296 -23.90 -2.34 -4.39
C PHE A 296 -25.31 -2.93 -4.48
N GLY A 297 -25.43 -4.05 -5.19
CA GLY A 297 -26.69 -4.75 -5.43
C GLY A 297 -26.60 -6.24 -5.16
N PRO A 298 -27.65 -7.00 -5.48
CA PRO A 298 -27.64 -8.46 -5.37
C PRO A 298 -26.52 -9.09 -6.22
N VAL A 299 -25.89 -10.17 -5.71
CA VAL A 299 -24.82 -10.95 -6.38
C VAL A 299 -25.11 -11.24 -7.85
N ALA A 300 -26.37 -11.53 -8.17
CA ALA A 300 -26.82 -11.91 -9.50
C ALA A 300 -26.49 -10.87 -10.59
N GLY A 301 -26.24 -9.61 -10.22
CA GLY A 301 -25.91 -8.53 -11.15
C GLY A 301 -24.49 -8.57 -11.73
N GLY A 302 -23.54 -9.24 -11.06
CA GLY A 302 -22.11 -9.08 -11.40
C GLY A 302 -21.65 -7.62 -11.26
N VAL A 303 -20.62 -7.22 -12.02
CA VAL A 303 -20.20 -5.82 -12.10
C VAL A 303 -20.60 -5.22 -13.44
N SER A 304 -21.26 -4.06 -13.42
CA SER A 304 -21.71 -3.33 -14.61
C SER A 304 -21.23 -1.89 -14.63
N LEU A 305 -21.10 -1.34 -15.83
CA LEU A 305 -20.78 0.06 -16.10
C LEU A 305 -21.99 0.74 -16.71
N ARG A 306 -22.32 1.93 -16.23
CA ARG A 306 -23.35 2.82 -16.76
C ARG A 306 -22.71 4.11 -17.27
N GLN A 307 -23.09 4.55 -18.46
CA GLN A 307 -22.68 5.82 -19.03
C GLN A 307 -23.72 6.34 -20.02
N ALA A 308 -24.10 7.61 -19.92
CA ALA A 308 -25.10 8.25 -20.77
C ALA A 308 -26.42 7.45 -20.91
N GLY A 309 -26.85 6.79 -19.83
CA GLY A 309 -28.04 5.95 -19.79
C GLY A 309 -27.90 4.54 -20.41
N GLN A 310 -26.73 4.20 -20.97
CA GLN A 310 -26.41 2.84 -21.39
C GLN A 310 -25.81 2.06 -20.22
N CYS A 311 -26.11 0.76 -20.12
CA CYS A 311 -25.54 -0.13 -19.11
C CYS A 311 -24.94 -1.36 -19.81
N HIS A 312 -23.71 -1.73 -19.43
CA HIS A 312 -22.99 -2.88 -19.96
C HIS A 312 -22.44 -3.73 -18.82
N GLN A 313 -22.55 -5.05 -18.94
CA GLN A 313 -21.93 -5.96 -18.00
C GLN A 313 -20.43 -6.02 -18.27
N LEU A 314 -19.63 -5.65 -17.26
CA LEU A 314 -18.18 -5.69 -17.33
C LEU A 314 -17.63 -7.04 -16.88
N TRP A 315 -18.10 -7.52 -15.72
CA TRP A 315 -17.64 -8.76 -15.12
C TRP A 315 -18.82 -9.63 -14.72
N PRO A 316 -18.91 -10.87 -15.24
CA PRO A 316 -20.04 -11.74 -14.97
C PRO A 316 -19.93 -12.35 -13.56
N ARG A 317 -21.07 -12.80 -13.02
CA ARG A 317 -21.15 -13.29 -11.63
C ARG A 317 -20.46 -14.64 -11.39
N ASP A 318 -20.27 -15.42 -12.45
CA ASP A 318 -19.80 -16.81 -12.42
C ASP A 318 -18.29 -16.92 -12.67
N GLU A 319 -17.62 -15.78 -12.89
CA GLU A 319 -16.17 -15.70 -13.02
C GLU A 319 -15.55 -15.05 -11.78
N THR A 320 -14.54 -15.72 -11.23
CA THR A 320 -13.74 -15.19 -10.12
C THR A 320 -12.50 -14.50 -10.68
N LEU A 321 -12.22 -13.27 -10.27
CA LEU A 321 -10.99 -12.57 -10.60
C LEU A 321 -9.84 -13.01 -9.68
N THR A 322 -10.07 -13.09 -8.37
CA THR A 322 -9.02 -13.41 -7.39
C THR A 322 -9.14 -14.81 -6.79
N GLY A 323 -10.36 -15.35 -6.76
CA GLY A 323 -10.68 -16.60 -6.06
C GLY A 323 -10.92 -16.41 -4.55
N PHE A 324 -10.76 -15.19 -4.01
CA PHE A 324 -11.04 -14.84 -2.62
C PHE A 324 -12.43 -14.21 -2.43
N GLY A 325 -13.45 -14.82 -3.05
CA GLY A 325 -14.84 -14.37 -2.97
C GLY A 325 -15.45 -14.44 -1.57
N ALA A 326 -16.75 -14.11 -1.49
CA ALA A 326 -17.52 -14.20 -0.25
C ALA A 326 -17.40 -15.57 0.44
N LEU A 327 -17.32 -15.54 1.77
CA LEU A 327 -17.32 -16.74 2.60
C LEU A 327 -18.76 -17.01 3.04
N CYS A 328 -19.19 -18.26 2.92
CA CYS A 328 -20.52 -18.74 3.33
C CYS A 328 -20.73 -18.63 4.85
#